data_AF-A0A8C6VH53-F1
#
_entry.id   AF-A0A8C6VH53-F1
#
_cell.length_a   1.000
_cell.length_b   1.000
_cell.length_c   1.000
_cell.angle_alpha   90.00
_cell.angle_beta   90.00
_cell.angle_gamma   90.00
#
_symmetry.space_group_name_H-M   'P 1'
#
loop_
_entity.id
_entity.type
_entity.pdbx_description
1 polymer ?
#
loop_
_entity_poly.entity_id
_entity_poly.type
_entity_poly.pdbx_seq_one_letter_code
_entity_poly.pdbx_strand_id
1 'polypeptide(L)'
;PSFLPSIHPSIPDFLSSELMAARLQARKTLRSAKQDDKNNEVVQELHQICQALGMPEPDPTSSLQKLTPCFFQVSEALTAARGLEPQWTAPLLKAPLTSEQWKALDQINQVLGAEYQCRRHMMLTRFDVTVASFHWSERAKVESRTMSETFRPLRQSLPEDSQFCLSHLLAAREDFSRIVKTSSEALRSKTSCAVNKVLMKGSVPDRGGRPNEIEAPMPTWEKRREGGGGGGQRWAKRGKKKKK
;
A
#
# COMPACT_ATOMS: atom_id res chain seq x y z
N PRO A 1 30.57 -28.15 -30.83
CA PRO A 1 29.20 -28.71 -30.66
C PRO A 1 28.44 -27.90 -29.60
N SER A 2 27.85 -26.79 -30.02
CA SER A 2 27.02 -25.91 -29.21
C SER A 2 25.61 -26.49 -29.07
N PHE A 3 25.29 -27.04 -27.90
CA PHE A 3 23.93 -27.37 -27.52
C PHE A 3 23.21 -26.08 -27.11
N LEU A 4 22.38 -25.54 -28.00
CA LEU A 4 21.33 -24.60 -27.61
C LEU A 4 20.21 -25.42 -26.97
N PRO A 5 19.74 -25.08 -25.75
CA PRO A 5 18.53 -25.68 -25.22
C PRO A 5 17.36 -25.15 -26.04
N SER A 6 16.68 -26.06 -26.75
CA SER A 6 15.40 -25.79 -27.38
C SER A 6 14.37 -25.51 -26.27
N ILE A 7 14.19 -24.22 -25.97
CA ILE A 7 13.11 -23.73 -25.10
C ILE A 7 11.83 -23.77 -25.95
N HIS A 8 11.31 -24.97 -26.20
CA HIS A 8 9.91 -25.09 -26.55
C HIS A 8 9.13 -25.01 -25.23
N PRO A 9 8.35 -23.95 -24.99
CA PRO A 9 7.45 -23.94 -23.85
C PRO A 9 6.56 -25.18 -23.97
N SER A 10 6.36 -25.88 -22.85
CA SER A 10 5.41 -26.99 -22.86
C SER A 10 4.05 -26.44 -23.32
N ILE A 11 3.25 -27.24 -24.04
CA ILE A 11 1.91 -26.84 -24.50
C ILE A 11 1.09 -26.14 -23.38
N PRO A 12 1.09 -26.60 -22.12
CA PRO A 12 0.40 -25.88 -21.05
C PRO A 12 1.02 -24.52 -20.71
N ASP A 13 2.35 -24.37 -20.75
CA ASP A 13 3.00 -23.06 -20.55
C ASP A 13 2.63 -22.08 -21.68
N PHE A 14 2.62 -22.55 -22.93
CA PHE A 14 2.21 -21.75 -24.08
C PHE A 14 0.74 -21.32 -23.95
N LEU A 15 -0.17 -22.25 -23.67
CA LEU A 15 -1.59 -21.94 -23.46
C LEU A 15 -1.82 -21.00 -22.28
N SER A 16 -1.04 -21.13 -21.20
CA SER A 16 -1.12 -20.22 -20.04
C SER A 16 -0.67 -18.80 -20.43
N SER A 17 0.38 -18.69 -21.24
CA SER A 17 0.91 -17.41 -21.71
C SER A 17 -0.04 -16.72 -22.70
N GLU A 18 -0.64 -17.48 -23.62
CA GLU A 18 -1.67 -17.00 -24.55
C GLU A 18 -2.93 -16.56 -23.80
N LEU A 19 -3.38 -17.34 -22.81
CA LEU A 19 -4.51 -16.97 -21.97
C LEU A 19 -4.21 -15.70 -21.17
N MET A 20 -3.01 -15.57 -20.61
CA MET A 20 -2.57 -14.34 -19.93
C MET A 20 -2.53 -13.15 -20.90
N ALA A 21 -2.02 -13.33 -22.12
CA ALA A 21 -1.98 -12.29 -23.16
C ALA A 21 -3.40 -11.87 -23.58
N ALA A 22 -4.29 -12.81 -23.82
CA ALA A 22 -5.70 -12.56 -24.14
C ALA A 22 -6.40 -11.80 -22.99
N ARG A 23 -6.18 -12.20 -21.73
CA ARG A 23 -6.70 -11.48 -20.56
C ARG A 23 -6.15 -10.05 -20.45
N LEU A 24 -4.87 -9.83 -20.75
CA LEU A 24 -4.26 -8.49 -20.76
C LEU A 24 -4.82 -7.61 -21.87
N GLN A 25 -5.04 -8.17 -23.08
CA GLN A 25 -5.66 -7.45 -24.19
C GLN A 25 -7.11 -7.07 -23.88
N ALA A 26 -7.90 -8.00 -23.33
CA ALA A 26 -9.26 -7.72 -22.88
C ALA A 26 -9.30 -6.63 -21.79
N ARG A 27 -8.36 -6.64 -20.84
CA ARG A 27 -8.26 -5.56 -19.84
C ARG A 27 -7.88 -4.21 -20.44
N LYS A 28 -7.08 -4.20 -21.51
CA LYS A 28 -6.65 -2.97 -22.19
C LYS A 28 -7.80 -2.35 -23.00
N THR A 29 -8.65 -3.16 -23.63
CA THR A 29 -9.85 -2.68 -24.33
C THR A 29 -10.86 -2.09 -23.34
N LEU A 30 -11.07 -2.73 -22.18
CA LEU A 30 -11.95 -2.22 -21.11
C LEU A 30 -11.52 -0.83 -20.60
N ARG A 31 -10.21 -0.58 -20.50
CA ARG A 31 -9.65 0.70 -20.02
C ARG A 31 -9.63 1.83 -21.05
N SER A 32 -9.91 1.55 -22.33
CA SER A 32 -9.86 2.56 -23.40
C SER A 32 -11.14 3.40 -23.49
N ALA A 33 -12.17 3.08 -22.70
CA ALA A 33 -13.38 3.88 -22.60
C ALA A 33 -13.05 5.20 -21.88
N LYS A 34 -13.09 6.30 -22.63
CA LYS A 34 -12.87 7.64 -22.08
C LYS A 34 -14.00 8.02 -21.14
N GLN A 35 -13.60 8.74 -20.11
CA GLN A 35 -14.38 9.27 -19.02
C GLN A 35 -15.26 10.42 -19.54
N ASP A 36 -16.52 10.12 -19.84
CA ASP A 36 -17.59 11.11 -20.02
C ASP A 36 -18.92 10.51 -19.51
N ASP A 37 -19.58 11.25 -18.62
CA ASP A 37 -20.77 10.93 -17.84
C ASP A 37 -20.70 9.69 -16.91
N LYS A 38 -20.76 9.94 -15.59
CA LYS A 38 -20.83 8.88 -14.55
C LYS A 38 -21.97 7.88 -14.76
N ASN A 39 -23.10 8.32 -15.34
CA ASN A 39 -24.21 7.43 -15.67
C ASN A 39 -23.87 6.52 -16.86
N ASN A 40 -23.10 7.02 -17.83
CA ASN A 40 -22.61 6.24 -18.96
C ASN A 40 -21.56 5.22 -18.50
N GLU A 41 -20.70 5.58 -17.54
CA GLU A 41 -19.70 4.69 -16.94
C GLU A 41 -20.34 3.48 -16.25
N VAL A 42 -21.38 3.68 -15.44
CA VAL A 42 -22.11 2.56 -14.79
C VAL A 42 -22.80 1.65 -15.80
N VAL A 43 -23.43 2.22 -16.82
CA VAL A 43 -24.08 1.44 -17.90
C VAL A 43 -23.03 0.65 -18.69
N GLN A 44 -21.87 1.25 -18.94
CA GLN A 44 -20.77 0.61 -19.63
C GLN A 44 -20.15 -0.52 -18.80
N GLU A 45 -19.98 -0.35 -17.49
CA GLU A 45 -19.54 -1.42 -16.60
C GLU A 45 -20.55 -2.58 -16.58
N LEU A 46 -21.85 -2.29 -16.52
CA LEU A 46 -22.89 -3.31 -16.60
C LEU A 46 -22.86 -4.06 -17.93
N HIS A 47 -22.68 -3.36 -19.05
CA HIS A 47 -22.52 -3.96 -20.36
C HIS A 47 -21.31 -4.91 -20.38
N GLN A 48 -20.17 -4.48 -19.83
CA GLN A 48 -18.96 -5.30 -19.76
C GLN A 48 -19.15 -6.56 -18.90
N ILE A 49 -19.89 -6.45 -17.78
CA ILE A 49 -20.23 -7.60 -16.94
C ILE A 49 -21.12 -8.58 -17.71
N CYS A 50 -22.18 -8.09 -18.36
CA CYS A 50 -23.06 -8.94 -19.16
C CYS A 50 -22.31 -9.64 -20.30
N GLN A 51 -21.44 -8.91 -21.02
CA GLN A 51 -20.59 -9.48 -22.06
C GLN A 51 -19.66 -10.57 -21.51
N ALA A 52 -19.03 -10.35 -20.36
CA ALA A 52 -18.16 -11.33 -19.72
C ALA A 52 -18.90 -12.60 -19.26
N LEU A 53 -20.19 -12.47 -18.91
CA LEU A 53 -21.05 -13.57 -18.50
C LEU A 53 -21.78 -14.24 -19.68
N GLY A 54 -21.63 -13.74 -20.90
CA GLY A 54 -22.35 -14.22 -22.08
C GLY A 54 -23.85 -13.90 -22.07
N MET A 55 -24.25 -12.85 -21.35
CA MET A 55 -25.65 -12.44 -21.16
C MET A 55 -26.08 -11.40 -22.20
N PRO A 56 -27.38 -11.33 -22.53
CA PRO A 56 -27.91 -10.29 -23.40
C PRO A 56 -27.69 -8.89 -22.79
N GLU A 57 -27.47 -7.91 -23.65
CA GLU A 57 -27.19 -6.54 -23.27
C GLU A 57 -28.38 -5.94 -22.47
N PRO A 58 -28.12 -5.31 -21.30
CA PRO A 58 -29.18 -4.72 -20.52
C PRO A 58 -29.69 -3.42 -21.16
N ASP A 59 -31.01 -3.26 -21.27
CA ASP A 59 -31.61 -2.00 -21.72
C ASP A 59 -31.20 -0.83 -20.79
N PRO A 60 -30.77 0.33 -21.33
CA PRO A 60 -30.22 1.44 -20.55
C PRO A 60 -31.26 2.13 -19.63
N THR A 61 -32.54 1.86 -19.81
CA THR A 61 -33.66 2.40 -19.01
C THR A 61 -34.19 1.42 -17.97
N SER A 62 -33.56 0.25 -17.83
CA SER A 62 -34.16 -0.87 -17.13
C SER A 62 -33.99 -0.82 -15.61
N SER A 63 -35.08 -1.13 -14.89
CA SER A 63 -35.14 -1.21 -13.43
C SER A 63 -34.16 -2.23 -12.83
N LEU A 64 -33.70 -1.97 -11.58
CA LEU A 64 -32.83 -2.85 -10.78
C LEU A 64 -33.31 -4.32 -10.70
N GLN A 65 -34.61 -4.58 -10.85
CA GLN A 65 -35.17 -5.95 -10.87
C GLN A 65 -34.65 -6.82 -12.02
N LYS A 66 -34.19 -6.22 -13.14
CA LYS A 66 -33.58 -6.97 -14.25
C LYS A 66 -32.10 -7.31 -14.02
N LEU A 67 -31.47 -6.81 -12.94
CA LEU A 67 -30.09 -7.15 -12.57
C LEU A 67 -29.99 -8.43 -11.73
N THR A 68 -31.10 -8.91 -11.18
CA THR A 68 -31.14 -10.13 -10.36
C THR A 68 -30.57 -11.38 -11.07
N PRO A 69 -30.89 -11.65 -12.35
CA PRO A 69 -30.27 -12.77 -13.08
C PRO A 69 -28.76 -12.63 -13.21
N CYS A 70 -28.27 -11.40 -13.40
CA CYS A 70 -26.84 -11.10 -13.47
C CYS A 70 -26.14 -11.46 -12.14
N PHE A 71 -26.73 -11.08 -10.99
CA PHE A 71 -26.18 -11.46 -9.68
C PHE A 71 -26.13 -12.97 -9.47
N PHE A 72 -27.16 -13.71 -9.88
CA PHE A 72 -27.17 -15.18 -9.77
C PHE A 72 -26.07 -15.82 -10.61
N GLN A 73 -25.91 -15.38 -11.85
CA GLN A 73 -24.91 -15.93 -12.77
C GLN A 73 -23.47 -15.59 -12.35
N VAL A 74 -23.26 -14.39 -11.79
CA VAL A 74 -21.99 -14.03 -11.15
C VAL A 74 -21.71 -14.96 -9.96
N SER A 75 -22.70 -15.18 -9.09
CA SER A 75 -22.54 -16.07 -7.93
C SER A 75 -22.23 -17.51 -8.35
N GLU A 76 -22.89 -18.02 -9.39
CA GLU A 76 -22.65 -19.35 -9.94
C GLU A 76 -21.26 -19.45 -10.55
N ALA A 77 -20.85 -18.50 -11.39
CA ALA A 77 -19.51 -18.45 -11.98
C ALA A 77 -18.41 -18.36 -10.91
N LEU A 78 -18.63 -17.57 -9.85
CA LEU A 78 -17.71 -17.49 -8.71
C LEU A 78 -17.65 -18.81 -7.94
N THR A 79 -18.76 -19.52 -7.79
CA THR A 79 -18.80 -20.83 -7.13
C THR A 79 -18.09 -21.90 -7.95
N ALA A 80 -18.30 -21.92 -9.27
CA ALA A 80 -17.59 -22.79 -10.20
C ALA A 80 -16.08 -22.51 -10.21
N ALA A 81 -15.68 -21.23 -10.19
CA ALA A 81 -14.28 -20.81 -10.12
C ALA A 81 -13.62 -21.15 -8.77
N ARG A 82 -14.39 -21.20 -7.67
CA ARG A 82 -13.89 -21.57 -6.33
C ARG A 82 -13.37 -23.00 -6.27
N GLY A 83 -13.78 -23.88 -7.20
CA GLY A 83 -13.26 -25.24 -7.33
C GLY A 83 -11.87 -25.35 -7.94
N LEU A 84 -11.34 -24.28 -8.56
CA LEU A 84 -10.09 -24.32 -9.34
C LEU A 84 -8.84 -23.79 -8.59
N GLU A 85 -8.98 -23.10 -7.46
CA GLU A 85 -7.86 -22.48 -6.74
C GLU A 85 -8.06 -22.48 -5.20
N PRO A 86 -7.07 -22.92 -4.39
CA PRO A 86 -7.26 -23.19 -2.96
C PRO A 86 -7.29 -21.97 -2.02
N GLN A 87 -7.42 -20.74 -2.50
CA GLN A 87 -7.02 -19.56 -1.70
C GLN A 87 -7.92 -18.31 -1.82
N TRP A 88 -9.19 -18.48 -2.21
CA TRP A 88 -10.15 -17.38 -2.14
C TRP A 88 -10.63 -17.21 -0.69
N THR A 89 -10.04 -16.24 0.01
CA THR A 89 -10.42 -15.79 1.37
C THR A 89 -11.87 -15.32 1.41
N ALA A 90 -12.52 -15.44 2.57
CA ALA A 90 -13.91 -15.02 2.72
C ALA A 90 -14.04 -13.49 2.59
N PRO A 91 -15.24 -12.98 2.22
CA PRO A 91 -15.53 -11.55 2.27
C PRO A 91 -15.27 -10.98 3.66
N LEU A 92 -14.73 -9.77 3.72
CA LEU A 92 -14.46 -9.08 4.99
C LEU A 92 -15.77 -8.69 5.68
N LEU A 93 -16.75 -8.22 4.90
CA LEU A 93 -18.09 -7.92 5.35
C LEU A 93 -18.96 -9.19 5.29
N LYS A 94 -19.33 -9.72 6.45
CA LYS A 94 -20.08 -10.99 6.57
C LYS A 94 -21.58 -10.80 6.80
N ALA A 95 -21.97 -9.69 7.43
CA ALA A 95 -23.34 -9.42 7.81
C ALA A 95 -24.02 -8.49 6.80
N PRO A 96 -25.31 -8.71 6.47
CA PRO A 96 -26.08 -7.76 5.70
C PRO A 96 -26.25 -6.47 6.51
N LEU A 97 -26.16 -5.33 5.82
CA LEU A 97 -26.30 -4.01 6.44
C LEU A 97 -27.75 -3.52 6.36
N THR A 98 -28.23 -2.91 7.44
CA THR A 98 -29.53 -2.22 7.46
C THR A 98 -29.47 -0.89 6.71
N SER A 99 -30.62 -0.31 6.35
CA SER A 99 -30.67 0.98 5.66
C SER A 99 -29.96 2.11 6.42
N GLU A 100 -30.10 2.13 7.75
CA GLU A 100 -29.39 3.11 8.60
C GLU A 100 -27.88 2.87 8.61
N GLN A 101 -27.45 1.61 8.67
CA GLN A 101 -26.03 1.26 8.60
C GLN A 101 -25.40 1.61 7.25
N TRP A 102 -26.14 1.43 6.14
CA TRP A 102 -25.69 1.88 4.82
C TRP A 102 -25.46 3.39 4.77
N LYS A 103 -26.38 4.18 5.33
CA LYS A 103 -26.22 5.64 5.42
C LYS A 103 -25.01 6.02 6.27
N ALA A 104 -24.84 5.38 7.43
CA ALA A 104 -23.69 5.62 8.30
C ALA A 104 -22.37 5.24 7.62
N LEU A 105 -22.34 4.11 6.90
CA LEU A 105 -21.17 3.65 6.16
C LEU A 105 -20.78 4.62 5.04
N ASP A 106 -21.75 5.17 4.32
CA ASP A 106 -21.50 6.17 3.29
C ASP A 106 -20.93 7.47 3.89
N GLN A 107 -21.47 7.93 5.02
CA GLN A 107 -20.92 9.08 5.75
C GLN A 107 -19.47 8.85 6.19
N ILE A 108 -19.17 7.67 6.73
CA ILE A 108 -17.80 7.29 7.11
C ILE A 108 -16.89 7.31 5.88
N ASN A 109 -17.32 6.72 4.77
CA ASN A 109 -16.56 6.69 3.52
C ASN A 109 -16.27 8.10 2.99
N GLN A 110 -17.23 9.03 3.08
CA GLN A 110 -17.04 10.43 2.69
C GLN A 110 -15.99 11.14 3.57
N VAL A 111 -16.10 11.01 4.91
CA VAL A 111 -15.16 11.63 5.85
C VAL A 111 -13.75 11.07 5.66
N LEU A 112 -13.60 9.73 5.62
CA LEU A 112 -12.31 9.09 5.41
C LEU A 112 -11.74 9.38 4.02
N GLY A 113 -12.58 9.47 2.99
CA GLY A 113 -12.19 9.88 1.65
C GLY A 113 -11.57 11.28 1.64
N ALA A 114 -12.22 12.25 2.30
CA ALA A 114 -11.70 13.61 2.43
C ALA A 114 -10.37 13.67 3.22
N GLU A 115 -10.27 12.94 4.34
CA GLU A 115 -9.01 12.88 5.08
C GLU A 115 -7.88 12.23 4.26
N TYR A 116 -8.19 11.15 3.52
CA TYR A 116 -7.22 10.45 2.69
C TYR A 116 -6.72 11.35 1.56
N GLN A 117 -7.62 12.07 0.88
CA GLN A 117 -7.26 13.08 -0.12
C GLN A 117 -6.33 14.14 0.46
N CYS A 118 -6.65 14.68 1.64
CA CYS A 118 -5.82 15.68 2.32
C CYS A 118 -4.41 15.13 2.63
N ARG A 119 -4.32 13.93 3.23
CA ARG A 119 -3.02 13.27 3.51
C ARG A 119 -2.24 13.00 2.23
N ARG A 120 -2.92 12.62 1.16
CA ARG A 120 -2.30 12.31 -0.13
C ARG A 120 -1.76 13.56 -0.81
N HIS A 121 -2.54 14.65 -0.83
CA HIS A 121 -2.08 15.95 -1.30
C HIS A 121 -0.83 16.39 -0.53
N MET A 122 -0.86 16.35 0.81
CA MET A 122 0.32 16.65 1.64
C MET A 122 1.54 15.79 1.27
N MET A 123 1.37 14.47 1.08
CA MET A 123 2.48 13.58 0.71
C MET A 123 3.03 13.90 -0.68
N LEU A 124 2.17 14.23 -1.65
CA LEU A 124 2.59 14.64 -2.99
C LEU A 124 3.33 15.98 -2.95
N THR A 125 2.82 16.98 -2.23
CA THR A 125 3.52 18.24 -2.03
C THR A 125 4.88 18.03 -1.36
N ARG A 126 4.97 17.17 -0.34
CA ARG A 126 6.25 16.81 0.28
C ARG A 126 7.21 16.15 -0.70
N PHE A 127 6.71 15.27 -1.57
CA PHE A 127 7.51 14.64 -2.61
C PHE A 127 8.02 15.69 -3.60
N ASP A 128 7.15 16.59 -4.06
CA ASP A 128 7.49 17.70 -4.97
C ASP A 128 8.59 18.60 -4.35
N VAL A 129 8.42 19.01 -3.09
CA VAL A 129 9.41 19.84 -2.36
C VAL A 129 10.72 19.09 -2.14
N THR A 130 10.67 17.78 -1.86
CA THR A 130 11.87 16.95 -1.71
C THR A 130 12.66 16.90 -3.00
N VAL A 131 11.99 16.73 -4.15
CA VAL A 131 12.64 16.74 -5.46
C VAL A 131 13.18 18.13 -5.82
N ALA A 132 12.44 19.19 -5.47
CA ALA A 132 12.93 20.56 -5.63
C ALA A 132 14.20 20.84 -4.81
N SER A 133 14.32 20.26 -3.61
CA SER A 133 15.50 20.46 -2.75
C SER A 133 16.80 19.95 -3.36
N PHE A 134 16.76 18.91 -4.21
CA PHE A 134 17.96 18.41 -4.89
C PHE A 134 18.59 19.48 -5.79
N HIS A 135 17.78 20.36 -6.38
CA HIS A 135 18.22 21.44 -7.27
C HIS A 135 19.04 22.52 -6.55
N TRP A 136 19.11 22.48 -5.22
CA TRP A 136 19.91 23.44 -4.43
C TRP A 136 21.41 23.10 -4.44
N SER A 137 21.78 21.87 -4.80
CA SER A 137 23.19 21.48 -4.90
C SER A 137 23.75 21.75 -6.30
N GLU A 138 24.99 22.28 -6.36
CA GLU A 138 25.63 22.60 -7.65
C GLU A 138 25.82 21.38 -8.55
N ARG A 139 26.06 20.21 -7.94
CA ARG A 139 26.17 18.93 -8.66
C ARG A 139 24.86 18.49 -9.30
N ALA A 140 23.73 18.67 -8.62
CA ALA A 140 22.43 18.27 -9.14
C ALA A 140 21.85 19.24 -10.17
N LYS A 141 22.31 20.49 -10.22
CA LYS A 141 21.91 21.44 -11.28
C LYS A 141 22.31 20.94 -12.67
N VAL A 142 23.48 20.29 -12.78
CA VAL A 142 23.96 19.67 -14.03
C VAL A 142 23.01 18.56 -14.49
N GLU A 143 22.47 17.79 -13.56
CA GLU A 143 21.53 16.68 -13.80
C GLU A 143 20.05 17.08 -13.64
N SER A 144 19.74 18.38 -13.57
CA SER A 144 18.37 18.85 -13.31
C SER A 144 17.39 18.39 -14.40
N ARG A 145 17.85 18.38 -15.66
CA ARG A 145 17.05 17.96 -16.80
C ARG A 145 16.71 16.47 -16.73
N THR A 146 17.70 15.62 -16.48
CA THR A 146 17.53 14.16 -16.37
C THR A 146 16.65 13.80 -15.16
N MET A 147 16.82 14.49 -14.02
CA MET A 147 15.94 14.35 -12.85
C MET A 147 14.49 14.76 -13.16
N SER A 148 14.28 15.85 -13.89
CA SER A 148 12.94 16.32 -14.25
C SER A 148 12.25 15.38 -15.25
N GLU A 149 12.98 14.89 -16.24
CA GLU A 149 12.49 13.94 -17.25
C GLU A 149 12.07 12.61 -16.62
N THR A 150 12.79 12.13 -15.61
CA THR A 150 12.44 10.91 -14.86
C THR A 150 11.31 11.12 -13.86
N PHE A 151 11.27 12.26 -13.17
CA PHE A 151 10.28 12.56 -12.15
C PHE A 151 8.89 12.86 -12.71
N ARG A 152 8.79 13.64 -13.79
CA ARG A 152 7.52 14.10 -14.36
C ARG A 152 6.52 12.96 -14.65
N PRO A 153 6.89 11.86 -15.34
CA PRO A 153 5.94 10.77 -15.59
C PRO A 153 5.51 10.07 -14.30
N LEU A 154 6.41 9.92 -13.33
CA LEU A 154 6.08 9.36 -12.02
C LEU A 154 5.06 10.24 -11.29
N ARG A 155 5.28 11.55 -11.25
CA ARG A 155 4.37 12.50 -10.61
C ARG A 155 2.99 12.52 -11.28
N GLN A 156 2.93 12.43 -12.61
CA GLN A 156 1.68 12.37 -13.37
C GLN A 156 0.93 11.05 -13.16
N SER A 157 1.64 9.94 -12.91
CA SER A 157 1.02 8.65 -12.59
C SER A 157 0.39 8.58 -11.19
N LEU A 158 0.67 9.57 -10.34
CA LEU A 158 0.14 9.69 -9.00
C LEU A 158 -1.00 10.73 -9.02
N PRO A 159 -2.28 10.31 -9.17
CA PRO A 159 -3.41 11.23 -9.09
C PRO A 159 -3.47 11.91 -7.72
N GLU A 160 -4.40 12.83 -7.48
CA GLU A 160 -4.63 13.38 -6.12
C GLU A 160 -5.88 12.76 -5.48
N ASP A 161 -6.86 12.39 -6.30
CA ASP A 161 -8.14 11.84 -5.86
C ASP A 161 -8.03 10.49 -5.16
N SER A 162 -8.95 10.22 -4.24
CA SER A 162 -9.10 8.88 -3.66
C SER A 162 -9.48 7.90 -4.75
N GLN A 163 -8.69 6.84 -4.91
CA GLN A 163 -9.00 5.72 -5.80
C GLN A 163 -9.96 4.71 -5.15
N PHE A 164 -10.27 4.90 -3.86
CA PHE A 164 -11.10 3.99 -3.09
C PHE A 164 -12.51 4.54 -2.96
N CYS A 165 -13.49 3.67 -3.21
CA CYS A 165 -14.90 3.96 -3.04
C CYS A 165 -15.60 2.79 -2.34
N LEU A 166 -16.88 2.96 -2.03
CA LEU A 166 -17.66 2.00 -1.26
C LEU A 166 -17.68 0.59 -1.89
N SER A 167 -17.68 0.47 -3.22
CA SER A 167 -17.64 -0.84 -3.89
C SER A 167 -16.34 -1.59 -3.60
N HIS A 168 -15.20 -0.90 -3.47
CA HIS A 168 -13.93 -1.52 -3.10
C HIS A 168 -13.96 -2.06 -1.67
N LEU A 169 -14.67 -1.39 -0.75
CA LEU A 169 -14.87 -1.90 0.61
C LEU A 169 -15.73 -3.17 0.63
N LEU A 170 -16.79 -3.22 -0.18
CA LEU A 170 -17.65 -4.40 -0.28
C LEU A 170 -16.94 -5.59 -0.95
N ALA A 171 -16.05 -5.30 -1.89
CA ALA A 171 -15.21 -6.31 -2.52
C ALA A 171 -14.03 -6.76 -1.63
N ALA A 172 -13.78 -6.09 -0.51
CA ALA A 172 -12.67 -6.41 0.38
C ALA A 172 -12.86 -7.77 1.05
N ARG A 173 -11.75 -8.47 1.23
CA ARG A 173 -11.67 -9.82 1.79
C ARG A 173 -10.85 -9.88 3.05
N GLU A 174 -10.92 -11.00 3.77
CA GLU A 174 -10.24 -11.19 5.05
C GLU A 174 -8.72 -10.98 4.97
N ASP A 175 -8.08 -11.28 3.85
CA ASP A 175 -6.65 -11.03 3.65
C ASP A 175 -6.28 -9.54 3.73
N PHE A 176 -7.18 -8.63 3.34
CA PHE A 176 -6.97 -7.18 3.49
C PHE A 176 -6.95 -6.74 4.96
N SER A 177 -7.57 -7.49 5.86
CA SER A 177 -7.51 -7.20 7.31
C SER A 177 -6.17 -7.57 7.94
N ARG A 178 -5.34 -8.37 7.24
CA ARG A 178 -4.05 -8.81 7.74
C ARG A 178 -3.03 -7.69 7.63
N ILE A 179 -2.81 -6.97 8.72
CA ILE A 179 -1.76 -5.95 8.81
C ILE A 179 -0.38 -6.62 8.74
N VAL A 180 0.28 -6.51 7.60
CA VAL A 180 1.66 -6.98 7.41
C VAL A 180 2.62 -5.87 7.82
N LYS A 181 3.57 -6.17 8.70
CA LYS A 181 4.60 -5.22 9.11
C LYS A 181 5.39 -4.74 7.89
N THR A 182 5.59 -3.43 7.76
CA THR A 182 6.41 -2.82 6.69
C THR A 182 7.87 -3.30 6.72
N SER A 183 8.35 -3.71 7.90
CA SER A 183 9.67 -4.32 8.10
C SER A 183 9.74 -5.80 7.69
N SER A 184 8.64 -6.41 7.24
CA SER A 184 8.63 -7.82 6.84
C SER A 184 9.56 -8.07 5.65
N GLU A 185 10.15 -9.26 5.62
CA GLU A 185 11.06 -9.68 4.55
C GLU A 185 10.40 -9.58 3.17
N ALA A 186 9.12 -9.99 3.05
CA ALA A 186 8.38 -9.97 1.79
C ALA A 186 8.19 -8.56 1.20
N LEU A 187 8.08 -7.52 2.05
CA LEU A 187 7.99 -6.13 1.61
C LEU A 187 9.37 -5.50 1.43
N ARG A 188 10.31 -5.78 2.33
CA ARG A 188 11.68 -5.24 2.24
C ARG A 188 12.47 -5.78 1.07
N SER A 189 12.26 -7.04 0.65
CA SER A 189 12.94 -7.64 -0.51
C SER A 189 12.74 -6.79 -1.77
N LYS A 190 11.52 -6.28 -1.96
CA LYS A 190 11.12 -5.41 -3.06
C LYS A 190 11.68 -3.98 -2.97
N THR A 191 12.17 -3.58 -1.80
CA THR A 191 12.73 -2.24 -1.54
C THR A 191 14.25 -2.30 -1.34
N SER A 192 14.88 -3.44 -1.66
CA SER A 192 16.33 -3.57 -1.61
C SER A 192 16.97 -2.69 -2.68
N CYS A 193 17.95 -1.88 -2.29
CA CYS A 193 18.67 -1.02 -3.23
C CYS A 193 20.12 -0.85 -2.77
N ALA A 194 20.96 -0.23 -3.60
CA ALA A 194 22.36 0.01 -3.27
C ALA A 194 22.56 0.80 -1.94
N VAL A 195 21.54 1.55 -1.52
CA VAL A 195 21.52 2.24 -0.21
C VAL A 195 20.95 1.32 0.88
N ASN A 196 19.79 0.70 0.66
CA ASN A 196 19.15 -0.25 1.59
C ASN A 196 19.51 -1.69 1.24
N LYS A 197 20.77 -2.06 1.41
CA LYS A 197 21.30 -3.40 1.05
C LYS A 197 20.89 -4.49 2.04
N VAL A 198 20.78 -4.16 3.33
CA VAL A 198 20.60 -5.17 4.39
C VAL A 198 19.13 -5.54 4.52
N LEU A 199 18.84 -6.80 4.19
CA LEU A 199 17.57 -7.46 4.51
C LEU A 199 17.70 -8.14 5.87
N MET A 200 16.97 -7.64 6.86
CA MET A 200 16.86 -8.31 8.16
C MET A 200 15.96 -9.54 7.96
N LYS A 201 16.59 -10.69 7.71
CA LYS A 201 15.89 -11.98 7.59
C LYS A 201 15.55 -12.51 8.98
N GLY A 202 14.31 -12.98 9.15
CA GLY A 202 13.83 -13.56 10.40
C GLY A 202 13.48 -12.55 11.50
N SER A 203 13.19 -13.07 12.69
CA SER A 203 12.88 -12.25 13.86
C SER A 203 14.16 -11.59 14.37
N VAL A 204 14.17 -10.26 14.50
CA VAL A 204 15.30 -9.54 15.11
C VAL A 204 15.33 -9.94 16.58
N PRO A 205 16.43 -10.54 17.08
CA PRO A 205 16.55 -10.89 18.49
C PRO A 205 16.34 -9.66 19.35
N ASP A 206 15.66 -9.83 20.48
CA ASP A 206 15.50 -8.76 21.45
C ASP A 206 16.88 -8.26 21.85
N ARG A 207 17.13 -6.96 21.72
CA ARG A 207 18.44 -6.36 22.02
C ARG A 207 18.59 -6.00 23.50
N GLY A 208 17.60 -6.37 24.32
CA GLY A 208 17.52 -5.99 25.72
C GLY A 208 17.44 -4.48 25.88
N GLY A 209 17.63 -4.01 27.12
CA GLY A 209 17.63 -2.58 27.40
C GLY A 209 16.23 -1.99 27.60
N ARG A 210 15.19 -2.82 27.75
CA ARG A 210 13.93 -2.33 28.30
C ARG A 210 14.24 -1.82 29.71
N PRO A 211 13.88 -0.58 30.07
CA PRO A 211 14.13 -0.04 31.40
C PRO A 211 13.59 -0.92 32.54
N ASN A 212 12.59 -1.75 32.25
CA ASN A 212 11.98 -2.68 33.20
C ASN A 212 12.74 -4.01 33.37
N GLU A 213 13.69 -4.33 32.49
CA GLU A 213 14.51 -5.55 32.51
C GLU A 213 15.89 -5.33 33.15
N ILE A 214 16.29 -4.06 33.33
CA ILE A 214 17.54 -3.68 33.98
C ILE A 214 17.19 -3.28 35.41
N GLU A 215 17.41 -4.18 36.36
CA GLU A 215 17.45 -3.80 37.77
C GLU A 215 18.68 -2.91 37.97
N ALA A 216 18.46 -1.65 38.34
CA ALA A 216 19.57 -0.76 38.68
C ALA A 216 20.32 -1.38 39.87
N PRO A 217 21.65 -1.56 39.81
CA PRO A 217 22.37 -2.11 40.94
C PRO A 217 22.15 -1.20 42.14
N MET A 218 21.59 -1.78 43.22
CA MET A 218 21.37 -1.06 44.46
C MET A 218 22.69 -0.46 44.94
N PRO A 219 22.78 0.88 45.12
CA PRO A 219 24.00 1.47 45.62
C PRO A 219 24.24 0.97 47.05
N THR A 220 25.42 0.41 47.30
CA THR A 220 25.84 0.05 48.65
C THR A 220 26.10 1.34 49.44
N TRP A 221 25.25 1.63 50.42
CA TRP A 221 25.51 2.70 51.37
C TRP A 221 26.60 2.27 52.35
N GLU A 222 27.83 2.70 52.12
CA GLU A 222 28.89 2.58 53.12
C GLU A 222 28.62 3.55 54.28
N LYS A 223 28.78 3.07 55.51
CA LYS A 223 28.65 3.88 56.72
C LYS A 223 29.71 4.98 56.68
N ARG A 224 29.30 6.24 56.80
CA ARG A 224 30.21 7.39 56.90
C ARG A 224 31.22 7.09 58.02
N ARG A 225 32.53 7.07 57.69
CA ARG A 225 33.58 6.83 58.69
C ARG A 225 33.49 7.91 59.77
N GLU A 226 33.11 7.52 60.97
CA GLU A 226 33.25 8.34 62.17
C GLU A 226 34.72 8.25 62.61
N GLY A 227 35.46 9.34 62.42
CA GLY A 227 36.81 9.45 62.97
C GLY A 227 37.79 10.29 62.14
N GLY A 228 37.83 11.58 62.45
CA GLY A 228 39.10 12.30 62.62
C GLY A 228 39.77 12.92 61.39
N GLY A 229 39.80 14.25 61.36
CA GLY A 229 41.01 14.97 60.95
C GLY A 229 40.99 15.63 59.56
N GLY A 230 40.64 16.91 59.55
CA GLY A 230 41.34 17.98 58.82
C GLY A 230 41.69 17.77 57.34
N GLY A 231 41.05 18.57 56.48
CA GLY A 231 41.53 18.73 55.10
C GLY A 231 40.57 19.53 54.25
N GLY A 232 40.54 20.84 54.47
CA GLY A 232 39.83 21.75 53.57
C GLY A 232 40.38 21.68 52.14
N GLN A 233 39.51 21.98 51.17
CA GLN A 233 39.76 22.43 49.79
C GLN A 233 38.60 21.92 48.92
N ARG A 234 37.97 22.65 48.01
CA ARG A 234 38.03 24.04 47.59
C ARG A 234 36.84 24.15 46.64
N TRP A 235 35.82 24.90 46.99
CA TRP A 235 34.81 25.33 46.04
C TRP A 235 35.48 26.24 45.00
N ALA A 236 35.90 25.68 43.87
CA ALA A 236 36.45 26.45 42.76
C ALA A 236 35.39 26.61 41.66
N LYS A 237 34.57 27.63 41.84
CA LYS A 237 33.94 28.41 40.75
C LYS A 237 35.01 28.75 39.70
N ARG A 238 34.79 28.40 38.44
CA ARG A 238 35.34 29.13 37.28
C ARG A 238 34.50 28.77 36.05
N GLY A 239 33.61 29.61 35.52
CA GLY A 239 33.69 31.06 35.38
C GLY A 239 34.42 31.40 34.09
N LYS A 240 33.63 31.63 33.03
CA LYS A 240 33.97 32.06 31.66
C LYS A 240 35.29 32.85 31.52
N LYS A 241 36.00 32.62 30.42
CA LYS A 241 36.79 33.68 29.77
C LYS A 241 36.74 33.56 28.23
N LYS A 242 36.11 34.56 27.61
CA LYS A 242 36.36 35.02 26.24
C LYS A 242 37.77 35.62 26.14
N LYS A 243 38.42 35.42 24.99
CA LYS A 243 39.24 36.34 24.16
C LYS A 243 40.07 35.46 23.21
N LYS A 244 40.30 35.80 21.96
CA LYS A 244 40.26 37.07 21.24
C LYS A 244 39.86 36.80 19.80
#